data_AF-A0A9E5GDM5-F1
#
_entry.id   AF-A0A9E5GDM5-F1
#
_cell.length_a   1.000
_cell.length_b   1.000
_cell.length_c   1.000
_cell.angle_alpha   90.00
_cell.angle_beta   90.00
_cell.angle_gamma   90.00
#
_symmetry.space_group_name_H-M   'P 1'
#
loop_
_entity.id
_entity.type
_entity.pdbx_description
1 polymer ?
#
loop_
_entity_poly.entity_id
_entity_poly.type
_entity_poly.pdbx_seq_one_letter_code
_entity_poly.pdbx_strand_id
1 'polypeptide(L)'
;CKNCGYSLSDILNYTALAPTKDNELLILQSSFITEAPKPDEPEKPDAPKKPRKVKLSVGSKSMTVGEYRQGDQVLPILLKGNTSDTIRISDMRTLPVLGSSKRATTLEQVVSDFDFQYRFSTVKTYNREMVMMAQADPRRGVNATEAFNRIWSAVQQEIKIPEGYTLKYFGEQESQVESNEALAANLPLTFFLMFITLLFLFKTYRKPVVILLMLPLIFIGVVMGLLLFGKSFDFFSILGLLGLIGMNIKNAIVLIDQIDIEMNAGKESREAVLSATTSRIIPVAMASGTTILGMLPLLFDAMFGGMAATIMGGLLVASALTLFVLPVAYCTIYKIKG
;
A
#
# COMPACT_ATOMS: atom_id res chain seq x y z
N CYS A 1 24.58 -19.60 -3.15
CA CYS A 1 24.85 -20.94 -3.71
C CYS A 1 26.36 -21.10 -3.91
N LYS A 2 27.00 -22.15 -3.34
CA LYS A 2 28.48 -22.33 -3.32
C LYS A 2 29.15 -22.51 -4.70
N ASN A 3 28.37 -22.63 -5.79
CA ASN A 3 28.86 -22.76 -7.17
C ASN A 3 28.52 -21.59 -8.09
N CYS A 4 27.92 -20.50 -7.59
CA CYS A 4 27.56 -19.36 -8.44
C CYS A 4 28.50 -18.16 -8.36
N GLY A 5 29.55 -18.15 -7.53
CA GLY A 5 30.51 -17.03 -7.51
C GLY A 5 29.97 -15.67 -7.05
N TYR A 6 28.68 -15.53 -6.80
CA TYR A 6 28.04 -14.32 -6.26
C TYR A 6 27.90 -14.44 -4.74
N SER A 7 28.44 -13.47 -4.01
CA SER A 7 28.22 -13.30 -2.58
C SER A 7 26.83 -12.72 -2.32
N LEU A 8 26.20 -13.02 -1.18
CA LEU A 8 24.94 -12.40 -0.77
C LEU A 8 25.05 -10.86 -0.68
N SER A 9 26.27 -10.37 -0.44
CA SER A 9 26.61 -8.94 -0.55
C SER A 9 26.47 -8.38 -1.96
N ASP A 10 26.62 -9.20 -3.00
CA ASP A 10 26.46 -8.78 -4.39
C ASP A 10 24.98 -8.63 -4.72
N ILE A 11 24.10 -9.50 -4.20
CA ILE A 11 22.63 -9.37 -4.36
C ILE A 11 22.09 -8.16 -3.58
N LEU A 12 22.65 -7.91 -2.39
CA LEU A 12 22.42 -6.68 -1.59
C LEU A 12 22.92 -5.44 -2.30
N ASN A 13 24.09 -5.52 -2.94
CA ASN A 13 24.58 -4.47 -3.81
C ASN A 13 23.76 -4.37 -5.10
N TYR A 14 23.08 -5.40 -5.60
CA TYR A 14 22.15 -5.23 -6.73
C TYR A 14 20.83 -4.59 -6.30
N THR A 15 20.46 -4.65 -5.02
CA THR A 15 19.32 -3.90 -4.47
C THR A 15 19.70 -2.49 -3.98
N ALA A 16 20.96 -2.27 -3.59
CA ALA A 16 21.51 -0.97 -3.18
C ALA A 16 22.25 -0.20 -4.31
N LEU A 17 22.66 -0.90 -5.36
CA LEU A 17 23.25 -0.45 -6.62
C LEU A 17 22.54 -1.16 -7.79
N ALA A 18 21.22 -1.26 -7.79
CA ALA A 18 20.54 -1.07 -9.05
C ALA A 18 20.87 0.39 -9.41
N PRO A 19 21.77 0.67 -10.38
CA PRO A 19 21.90 2.03 -10.88
C PRO A 19 20.71 2.19 -11.82
N THR A 20 19.49 2.14 -11.30
CA THR A 20 18.39 2.73 -12.02
C THR A 20 18.71 4.22 -12.04
N LYS A 21 18.78 4.79 -13.24
CA LYS A 21 18.95 6.21 -13.51
C LYS A 21 17.99 7.14 -12.74
N ASP A 22 17.07 6.57 -11.96
CA ASP A 22 15.87 7.16 -11.42
C ASP A 22 15.82 6.98 -9.89
N ASN A 23 16.80 7.55 -9.18
CA ASN A 23 16.72 7.84 -7.73
C ASN A 23 15.57 8.81 -7.38
N GLU A 24 14.69 9.13 -8.32
CA GLU A 24 13.58 10.06 -8.18
C GLU A 24 12.27 9.40 -7.72
N LEU A 25 12.16 8.06 -7.70
CA LEU A 25 10.88 7.37 -7.52
C LEU A 25 10.64 6.71 -6.15
N LEU A 26 11.68 6.29 -5.42
CA LEU A 26 11.53 5.50 -4.19
C LEU A 26 12.47 5.91 -3.06
N ILE A 27 12.06 5.63 -1.83
CA ILE A 27 12.91 5.56 -0.64
C ILE A 27 13.07 4.08 -0.28
N LEU A 28 14.29 3.56 -0.37
CA LEU A 28 14.61 2.18 0.03
C LEU A 28 14.83 2.13 1.54
N GLN A 29 14.05 1.32 2.26
CA GLN A 29 14.35 0.95 3.63
C GLN A 29 14.88 -0.49 3.66
N SER A 30 16.18 -0.64 3.88
CA SER A 30 16.80 -1.96 4.04
C SER A 30 16.30 -2.60 5.34
N SER A 31 15.35 -3.52 5.25
CA SER A 31 15.01 -4.40 6.35
C SER A 31 15.73 -5.74 6.17
N PHE A 32 16.48 -6.11 7.19
CA PHE A 32 17.50 -7.16 7.27
C PHE A 32 17.15 -8.47 6.55
N ILE A 33 18.12 -8.96 5.77
CA ILE A 33 18.05 -10.23 5.03
C ILE A 33 18.40 -11.39 5.96
N THR A 34 17.50 -12.37 6.04
CA THR A 34 17.73 -13.70 6.63
C THR A 34 18.19 -14.66 5.54
N GLU A 35 19.51 -14.89 5.40
CA GLU A 35 20.05 -15.94 4.51
C GLU A 35 19.48 -17.32 4.87
N ALA A 36 19.02 -18.08 3.87
CA ALA A 36 18.38 -19.36 4.08
C ALA A 36 19.32 -20.39 4.75
N PRO A 37 18.78 -21.33 5.56
CA PRO A 37 19.59 -22.34 6.21
C PRO A 37 20.29 -23.23 5.17
N LYS A 38 21.58 -23.50 5.39
CA LYS A 38 22.31 -24.55 4.66
C LYS A 38 21.65 -25.91 4.94
N PRO A 39 21.60 -26.82 3.95
CA PRO A 39 21.15 -28.19 4.19
C PRO A 39 22.09 -28.88 5.19
N ASP A 40 21.48 -29.62 6.13
CA ASP A 40 22.14 -30.25 7.28
C ASP A 40 23.25 -31.21 6.83
N GLU A 41 24.47 -30.95 7.30
CA GLU A 41 25.62 -31.85 7.17
C GLU A 41 25.60 -32.84 8.34
N PRO A 42 25.84 -34.15 8.12
CA PRO A 42 25.55 -35.18 9.12
C PRO A 42 26.37 -35.02 10.40
N GLU A 43 25.64 -35.05 11.52
CA GLU A 43 26.12 -34.92 12.90
C GLU A 43 27.17 -36.01 13.23
N LYS A 44 28.37 -35.59 13.63
CA LYS A 44 29.44 -36.48 14.10
C LYS A 44 29.19 -36.79 15.58
N PRO A 45 29.29 -38.06 16.03
CA PRO A 45 28.79 -38.46 17.34
C PRO A 45 29.52 -37.79 18.51
N ASP A 46 28.69 -37.34 19.46
CA ASP A 46 29.03 -36.62 20.68
C ASP A 46 30.08 -37.30 21.56
N ALA A 47 31.13 -36.55 21.91
CA ALA A 47 31.96 -36.85 23.07
C ALA A 47 31.42 -36.08 24.29
N PRO A 48 31.31 -36.69 25.48
CA PRO A 48 30.71 -36.05 26.64
C PRO A 48 31.65 -34.97 27.22
N LYS A 49 31.48 -33.72 26.80
CA LYS A 49 32.20 -32.57 27.36
C LYS A 49 31.24 -31.70 28.18
N LYS A 50 31.38 -31.75 29.51
CA LYS A 50 30.70 -30.83 30.45
C LYS A 50 30.91 -29.38 29.98
N PRO A 51 29.86 -28.58 29.74
CA PRO A 51 30.04 -27.21 29.29
C PRO A 51 30.58 -26.35 30.44
N ARG A 52 31.89 -26.08 30.44
CA ARG A 52 32.48 -25.04 31.28
C ARG A 52 32.08 -23.70 30.68
N LYS A 53 31.02 -23.07 31.22
CA LYS A 53 30.65 -21.69 30.88
C LYS A 53 31.69 -20.74 31.47
N VAL A 54 32.67 -20.33 30.66
CA VAL A 54 33.63 -19.28 31.02
C VAL A 54 33.10 -17.96 30.50
N LYS A 55 32.83 -17.01 31.40
CA LYS A 55 32.43 -15.65 31.03
C LYS A 55 33.68 -14.94 30.48
N LEU A 56 33.80 -14.87 29.15
CA LEU A 56 34.89 -14.17 28.47
C LEU A 56 34.72 -12.67 28.66
N SER A 57 35.34 -12.12 29.70
CA SER A 57 35.38 -10.68 29.99
C SER A 57 36.52 -9.95 29.28
N VAL A 58 37.36 -10.68 28.54
CA VAL A 58 38.69 -10.23 28.12
C VAL A 58 38.66 -9.92 26.63
N GLY A 59 38.93 -8.67 26.27
CA GLY A 59 39.29 -8.28 24.89
C GLY A 59 38.51 -7.11 24.29
N SER A 60 37.25 -6.91 24.65
CA SER A 60 36.40 -5.85 24.05
C SER A 60 35.94 -4.76 25.02
N LYS A 61 36.17 -4.95 26.33
CA LYS A 61 35.74 -3.99 27.34
C LYS A 61 36.90 -3.07 27.69
N SER A 62 36.71 -1.77 27.46
CA SER A 62 37.62 -0.71 27.90
C SER A 62 37.90 -0.89 29.40
N MET A 63 39.18 -1.05 29.76
CA MET A 63 39.58 -1.25 31.15
C MET A 63 39.91 0.12 31.74
N THR A 64 39.27 0.52 32.83
CA THR A 64 39.62 1.77 33.53
C THR A 64 40.98 1.60 34.19
N VAL A 65 41.97 2.41 33.80
CA VAL A 65 43.36 2.33 34.31
C VAL A 65 43.64 3.40 35.36
N GLY A 66 42.84 4.46 35.38
CA GLY A 66 42.93 5.51 36.38
C GLY A 66 41.79 6.50 36.25
N GLU A 67 41.77 7.47 37.15
CA GLU A 67 40.82 8.57 37.14
C GLU A 67 41.59 9.88 37.01
N TYR A 68 41.22 10.71 36.06
CA TYR A 68 41.75 12.05 35.89
C TYR A 68 40.78 13.05 36.53
N ARG A 69 41.27 13.90 37.42
CA ARG A 69 40.45 14.96 38.03
C ARG A 69 40.76 16.29 37.38
N GLN A 70 39.73 16.91 36.82
CA GLN A 70 39.80 18.28 36.29
C GLN A 70 38.75 19.12 37.01
N GLY A 71 39.19 19.91 38.00
CA GLY A 71 38.29 20.61 38.93
C GLY A 71 37.43 19.62 39.71
N ASP A 72 36.10 19.81 39.68
CA ASP A 72 35.11 18.95 40.35
C ASP A 72 34.68 17.73 39.50
N GLN A 73 35.17 17.56 38.26
CA GLN A 73 34.83 16.40 37.43
C GLN A 73 35.90 15.31 37.51
N VAL A 74 35.43 14.09 37.79
CA VAL A 74 36.23 12.87 37.77
C VAL A 74 35.97 12.13 36.46
N LEU A 75 36.98 12.10 35.59
CA LEU A 75 36.92 11.45 34.28
C LEU A 75 37.69 10.13 34.32
N PRO A 76 37.06 8.97 34.13
CA PRO A 76 37.76 7.69 34.09
C PRO A 76 38.61 7.59 32.82
N ILE A 77 39.91 7.34 32.98
CA ILE A 77 40.83 7.04 31.88
C ILE A 77 40.65 5.57 31.51
N LEU A 78 40.12 5.33 30.32
CA LEU A 78 39.90 3.99 29.78
C LEU A 78 41.07 3.58 28.87
N LEU A 79 41.68 2.42 29.11
CA LEU A 79 42.55 1.77 28.14
C LEU A 79 41.67 1.22 27.01
N LYS A 80 41.78 1.83 25.84
CA LYS A 80 41.23 1.31 24.60
C LYS A 80 42.34 0.57 23.87
N GLY A 81 42.20 -0.74 23.68
CA GLY A 81 43.09 -1.49 22.80
C GLY A 81 42.96 -0.99 21.37
N ASN A 82 44.08 -0.87 20.65
CA ASN A 82 44.12 -0.39 19.25
C ASN A 82 43.48 -1.36 18.22
N THR A 83 42.78 -2.39 18.71
CA THR A 83 42.26 -3.52 17.93
C THR A 83 40.77 -3.36 17.65
N SER A 84 40.27 -2.13 17.50
CA SER A 84 38.83 -1.88 17.38
C SER A 84 38.30 -1.99 15.95
N ASP A 85 39.13 -1.81 14.92
CA ASP A 85 38.64 -1.65 13.55
C ASP A 85 38.76 -2.91 12.67
N THR A 86 39.47 -3.96 13.12
CA THR A 86 39.70 -5.17 12.31
C THR A 86 39.83 -6.45 13.14
N ILE A 87 38.95 -6.74 14.09
CA ILE A 87 38.89 -8.10 14.65
C ILE A 87 38.29 -9.00 13.57
N ARG A 88 39.13 -9.70 12.82
CA ARG A 88 38.65 -10.76 11.94
C ARG A 88 38.18 -11.92 12.81
N ILE A 89 37.19 -12.67 12.33
CA ILE A 89 36.65 -13.86 13.04
C ILE A 89 37.78 -14.86 13.36
N SER A 90 38.83 -14.90 12.53
CA SER A 90 40.06 -15.66 12.75
C SER A 90 40.83 -15.28 14.01
N ASP A 91 40.84 -13.98 14.37
CA ASP A 91 41.71 -13.43 15.41
C ASP A 91 41.19 -13.77 16.83
N MET A 92 39.91 -14.13 16.93
CA MET A 92 39.32 -14.67 18.16
C MET A 92 39.97 -15.98 18.60
N ARG A 93 40.53 -16.77 17.68
CA ARG A 93 41.21 -18.04 18.02
C ARG A 93 42.48 -17.80 18.85
N THR A 94 43.16 -16.71 18.56
CA THR A 94 44.41 -16.30 19.22
C THR A 94 44.20 -15.47 20.50
N LEU A 95 42.95 -15.26 20.91
CA LEU A 95 42.64 -14.44 22.08
C LEU A 95 43.25 -15.09 23.35
N PRO A 96 44.07 -14.37 24.13
CA PRO A 96 44.68 -14.92 25.32
C PRO A 96 43.64 -15.07 26.43
N VAL A 97 43.51 -16.30 26.97
CA VAL A 97 42.71 -16.61 28.14
C VAL A 97 43.64 -16.67 29.35
N LEU A 98 43.40 -15.78 30.31
CA LEU A 98 44.14 -15.74 31.56
C LEU A 98 43.53 -16.75 32.54
N GLY A 99 44.27 -17.82 32.83
CA GLY A 99 43.94 -18.76 33.89
C GLY A 99 44.54 -18.33 35.24
N SER A 100 44.37 -19.17 36.26
CA SER A 100 45.03 -18.98 37.58
C SER A 100 46.55 -19.20 37.54
N SER A 101 47.12 -19.55 36.39
CA SER A 101 48.55 -19.80 36.21
C SER A 101 49.23 -18.59 35.56
N LYS A 102 50.53 -18.40 35.80
CA LYS A 102 51.34 -17.33 35.19
C LYS A 102 51.58 -17.48 33.68
N ARG A 103 50.98 -18.49 33.02
CA ARG A 103 51.05 -18.69 31.56
C ARG A 103 49.71 -18.36 30.93
N ALA A 104 49.74 -17.52 29.89
CA ALA A 104 48.57 -17.24 29.06
C ALA A 104 48.40 -18.39 28.05
N THR A 105 47.20 -18.94 28.01
CA THR A 105 46.80 -20.00 27.06
C THR A 105 45.88 -19.37 26.03
N THR A 106 45.97 -19.72 24.75
CA THR A 106 45.08 -19.16 23.73
C THR A 106 43.69 -19.78 23.82
N LEU A 107 42.67 -19.05 23.36
CA LEU A 107 41.28 -19.52 23.37
C LEU A 107 41.11 -20.83 22.59
N GLU A 108 41.86 -21.03 21.51
CA GLU A 108 41.88 -22.27 20.72
C GLU A 108 42.39 -23.50 21.47
N GLN A 109 43.26 -23.33 22.46
CA GLN A 109 43.73 -24.45 23.28
C GLN A 109 42.74 -24.83 24.39
N VAL A 110 41.79 -23.95 24.70
CA VAL A 110 40.80 -24.14 25.78
C VAL A 110 39.45 -24.60 25.23
N VAL A 111 39.11 -24.19 24.01
CA VAL A 111 37.86 -24.53 23.34
C VAL A 111 38.12 -25.67 22.36
N SER A 112 37.22 -26.66 22.32
CA SER A 112 37.40 -27.85 21.47
C SER A 112 37.16 -27.57 19.99
N ASP A 113 36.19 -26.70 19.68
CA ASP A 113 35.82 -26.31 18.31
C ASP A 113 35.25 -24.89 18.31
N PHE A 114 35.54 -24.12 17.25
CA PHE A 114 34.91 -22.83 17.02
C PHE A 114 33.82 -23.00 15.97
N ASP A 115 32.58 -23.06 16.41
CA ASP A 115 31.42 -23.01 15.53
C ASP A 115 30.84 -21.59 15.52
N PHE A 116 31.06 -20.88 14.41
CA PHE A 116 30.54 -19.54 14.19
C PHE A 116 29.19 -19.64 13.50
N GLN A 117 28.15 -19.85 14.30
CA GLN A 117 26.78 -19.81 13.80
C GLN A 117 26.33 -18.36 13.70
N TYR A 118 25.80 -18.00 12.53
CA TYR A 118 25.09 -16.74 12.39
C TYR A 118 23.80 -16.82 13.21
N ARG A 119 23.77 -16.15 14.38
CA ARG A 119 22.54 -16.04 15.16
C ARG A 119 21.78 -14.83 14.66
N PHE A 120 20.70 -15.09 13.93
CA PHE A 120 19.75 -14.05 13.57
C PHE A 120 19.18 -13.42 14.85
N SER A 121 19.23 -12.09 14.96
CA SER A 121 18.62 -11.38 16.08
C SER A 121 17.08 -11.44 16.02
N THR A 122 16.51 -11.71 14.84
CA THR A 122 15.08 -11.90 14.60
C THR A 122 14.91 -12.72 13.32
N VAL A 123 14.18 -13.84 13.39
CA VAL A 123 13.78 -14.61 12.21
C VAL A 123 12.40 -14.12 11.79
N LYS A 124 12.25 -13.61 10.57
CA LYS A 124 10.95 -13.22 10.03
C LYS A 124 10.33 -14.40 9.30
N THR A 125 9.09 -14.71 9.65
CA THR A 125 8.28 -15.72 8.97
C THR A 125 7.00 -15.09 8.45
N TYR A 126 6.50 -15.60 7.34
CA TYR A 126 5.20 -15.25 6.78
C TYR A 126 4.45 -16.56 6.51
N ASN A 127 3.23 -16.70 7.04
CA ASN A 127 2.47 -17.96 6.98
C ASN A 127 3.27 -19.22 7.38
N ARG A 128 4.17 -19.08 8.38
CA ARG A 128 5.08 -20.13 8.89
C ARG A 128 6.20 -20.55 7.94
N GLU A 129 6.38 -19.85 6.83
CA GLU A 129 7.54 -20.00 5.94
C GLU A 129 8.58 -18.92 6.26
N MET A 130 9.86 -19.25 6.21
CA MET A 130 10.93 -18.27 6.39
C MET A 130 11.02 -17.40 5.14
N VAL A 131 11.02 -16.08 5.35
CA VAL A 131 10.98 -15.11 4.24
C VAL A 131 12.12 -14.10 4.33
N MET A 132 12.56 -13.64 3.16
CA MET A 132 13.32 -12.41 3.01
C MET A 132 12.37 -11.34 2.48
N MET A 133 12.40 -10.14 3.06
CA MET A 133 11.55 -9.03 2.65
C MET A 133 12.40 -7.82 2.27
N ALA A 134 12.03 -7.16 1.18
CA ALA A 134 12.53 -5.86 0.79
C ALA A 134 11.36 -4.86 0.81
N GLN A 135 11.57 -3.67 1.37
CA GLN A 135 10.56 -2.62 1.42
C GLN A 135 11.06 -1.39 0.67
N ALA A 136 10.18 -0.82 -0.15
CA ALA A 136 10.40 0.43 -0.86
C ALA A 136 9.15 1.29 -0.77
N ASP A 137 9.31 2.54 -0.36
CA ASP A 137 8.21 3.49 -0.27
C ASP A 137 8.25 4.45 -1.47
N PRO A 138 7.11 4.71 -2.14
CA PRO A 138 7.07 5.67 -3.23
C PRO A 138 7.38 7.09 -2.76
N ARG A 139 8.11 7.85 -3.57
CA ARG A 139 8.35 9.27 -3.31
C ARG A 139 7.03 10.04 -3.38
N ARG A 140 6.88 11.04 -2.49
CA ARG A 140 5.70 11.92 -2.46
C ARG A 140 5.42 12.54 -3.84
N GLY A 141 4.17 12.42 -4.30
CA GLY A 141 3.70 13.00 -5.56
C GLY A 141 3.76 12.06 -6.76
N VAL A 142 4.28 10.85 -6.60
CA VAL A 142 4.34 9.85 -7.67
C VAL A 142 3.20 8.85 -7.52
N ASN A 143 2.62 8.41 -8.64
CA ASN A 143 1.59 7.37 -8.64
C ASN A 143 2.19 6.03 -8.17
N ALA A 144 1.75 5.57 -7.00
CA ALA A 144 2.24 4.34 -6.38
C ALA A 144 2.04 3.11 -7.27
N THR A 145 0.92 3.04 -8.01
CA THR A 145 0.63 1.91 -8.90
C THR A 145 1.57 1.87 -10.09
N GLU A 146 1.87 3.04 -10.67
CA GLU A 146 2.79 3.13 -11.81
C GLU A 146 4.22 2.81 -11.39
N ALA A 147 4.68 3.36 -10.25
CA ALA A 147 5.99 3.06 -9.70
C ALA A 147 6.13 1.55 -9.42
N PHE A 148 5.13 0.94 -8.78
CA PHE A 148 5.11 -0.50 -8.49
C PHE A 148 5.21 -1.34 -9.77
N ASN A 149 4.38 -1.07 -10.78
CA ASN A 149 4.36 -1.85 -12.02
C ASN A 149 5.71 -1.80 -12.77
N ARG A 150 6.38 -0.63 -12.77
CA ARG A 150 7.71 -0.48 -13.36
C ARG A 150 8.78 -1.28 -12.63
N ILE A 151 8.76 -1.28 -11.29
CA ILE A 151 9.76 -2.01 -10.49
C ILE A 151 9.49 -3.50 -10.54
N TRP A 152 8.24 -3.92 -10.42
CA TRP A 152 7.87 -5.33 -10.43
C TRP A 152 8.26 -6.02 -11.74
N SER A 153 8.07 -5.32 -12.87
CA SER A 153 8.52 -5.82 -14.18
C SER A 153 10.04 -5.91 -14.28
N ALA A 154 10.80 -4.94 -13.75
CA ALA A 154 12.26 -5.01 -13.71
C ALA A 154 12.77 -6.15 -12.81
N VAL A 155 12.17 -6.33 -11.63
CA VAL A 155 12.49 -7.38 -10.67
C VAL A 155 12.28 -8.77 -11.27
N GLN A 156 11.17 -8.98 -11.99
CA GLN A 156 10.91 -10.26 -12.67
C GLN A 156 11.91 -10.57 -13.80
N GLN A 157 12.49 -9.55 -14.43
CA GLN A 157 13.44 -9.72 -15.53
C GLN A 157 14.88 -9.95 -15.03
N GLU A 158 15.30 -9.25 -13.97
CA GLU A 158 16.68 -9.30 -13.49
C GLU A 158 16.92 -10.40 -12.43
N ILE A 159 15.92 -10.75 -11.61
CA ILE A 159 16.10 -11.70 -10.52
C ILE A 159 15.77 -13.13 -10.98
N LYS A 160 16.81 -13.93 -11.21
CA LYS A 160 16.67 -15.39 -11.38
C LYS A 160 16.52 -16.07 -10.02
N ILE A 161 15.31 -16.53 -9.74
CA ILE A 161 14.97 -17.22 -8.49
C ILE A 161 15.55 -18.64 -8.51
N PRO A 162 16.33 -19.08 -7.50
CA PRO A 162 16.81 -20.46 -7.39
C PRO A 162 15.65 -21.45 -7.18
N GLU A 163 15.84 -22.71 -7.61
CA GLU A 163 14.84 -23.76 -7.36
C GLU A 163 14.50 -23.89 -5.87
N GLY A 164 13.20 -23.98 -5.56
CA GLY A 164 12.68 -24.06 -4.19
C GLY A 164 12.31 -22.72 -3.55
N TYR A 165 12.58 -21.59 -4.20
CA TYR A 165 12.15 -20.26 -3.73
C TYR A 165 10.99 -19.74 -4.59
N THR A 166 10.04 -19.06 -3.96
CA THR A 166 8.94 -18.37 -4.65
C THR A 166 9.03 -16.89 -4.34
N LEU A 167 8.99 -16.06 -5.37
CA LEU A 167 8.88 -14.61 -5.22
C LEU A 167 7.40 -14.24 -5.18
N LYS A 168 6.98 -13.61 -4.09
CA LYS A 168 5.66 -12.98 -3.96
C LYS A 168 5.87 -11.53 -3.56
N TYR A 169 5.11 -10.62 -4.16
CA TYR A 169 4.96 -9.28 -3.59
C TYR A 169 3.98 -9.37 -2.43
N PHE A 170 4.18 -8.55 -1.40
CA PHE A 170 3.30 -8.47 -0.24
C PHE A 170 3.20 -7.00 0.18
N GLY A 171 2.00 -6.53 0.52
CA GLY A 171 1.82 -5.18 1.08
C GLY A 171 0.43 -4.59 0.87
N GLU A 172 0.31 -3.31 1.23
CA GLU A 172 -0.92 -2.53 1.13
C GLU A 172 -1.54 -2.60 -0.27
N GLN A 173 -0.74 -2.50 -1.33
CA GLN A 173 -1.23 -2.55 -2.72
C GLN A 173 -1.95 -3.86 -3.08
N GLU A 174 -1.49 -5.01 -2.57
CA GLU A 174 -2.14 -6.31 -2.81
C GLU A 174 -3.51 -6.36 -2.13
N SER A 175 -3.55 -5.98 -0.84
CA SER A 175 -4.79 -5.93 -0.06
C SER A 175 -5.81 -4.96 -0.67
N GLN A 176 -5.34 -3.83 -1.21
CA GLN A 176 -6.21 -2.85 -1.87
C GLN A 176 -6.73 -3.37 -3.21
N VAL A 177 -5.89 -4.02 -4.03
CA VAL A 177 -6.33 -4.62 -5.30
C VAL A 177 -7.32 -5.75 -5.05
N GLU A 178 -7.04 -6.66 -4.13
CA GLU A 178 -7.95 -7.76 -3.78
C GLU A 178 -9.31 -7.23 -3.30
N SER A 179 -9.30 -6.21 -2.45
CA SER A 179 -10.53 -5.58 -1.96
C SER A 179 -11.30 -4.88 -3.09
N ASN A 180 -10.59 -4.20 -4.00
CA ASN A 180 -11.19 -3.54 -5.16
C ASN A 180 -11.81 -4.55 -6.13
N GLU A 181 -11.15 -5.68 -6.38
CA GLU A 181 -11.65 -6.76 -7.22
C GLU A 181 -12.89 -7.43 -6.60
N ALA A 182 -12.86 -7.66 -5.28
CA ALA A 182 -14.01 -8.18 -4.55
C ALA A 182 -15.21 -7.21 -4.63
N LEU A 183 -14.99 -5.89 -4.54
CA LEU A 183 -16.03 -4.89 -4.76
C LEU A 183 -16.55 -4.91 -6.21
N ALA A 184 -15.65 -4.98 -7.19
CA ALA A 184 -16.00 -5.04 -8.60
C ALA A 184 -16.81 -6.30 -8.94
N ALA A 185 -16.51 -7.45 -8.32
CA ALA A 185 -17.26 -8.68 -8.48
C ALA A 185 -18.72 -8.56 -7.98
N ASN A 186 -18.97 -7.69 -6.99
CA ASN A 186 -20.30 -7.43 -6.46
C ASN A 186 -21.07 -6.36 -7.25
N LEU A 187 -20.39 -5.50 -8.02
CA LEU A 187 -21.05 -4.44 -8.82
C LEU A 187 -22.15 -4.97 -9.76
N PRO A 188 -21.97 -6.06 -10.54
CA PRO A 188 -23.03 -6.59 -11.39
C PRO A 188 -24.29 -6.99 -10.61
N LEU A 189 -24.10 -7.62 -9.44
CA LEU A 189 -25.20 -7.99 -8.56
C LEU A 189 -25.92 -6.74 -8.02
N THR A 190 -25.17 -5.70 -7.64
CA THR A 190 -25.72 -4.41 -7.21
C THR A 190 -26.54 -3.75 -8.31
N PHE A 191 -26.01 -3.67 -9.54
CA PHE A 191 -26.74 -3.10 -10.67
C PHE A 191 -28.01 -3.89 -11.02
N PHE A 192 -27.96 -5.22 -10.91
CA PHE A 192 -29.13 -6.07 -11.13
C PHE A 192 -30.22 -5.83 -10.08
N LEU A 193 -29.87 -5.83 -8.80
CA LEU A 193 -30.80 -5.51 -7.69
C LEU A 193 -31.38 -4.11 -7.85
N MET A 194 -30.54 -3.13 -8.18
CA MET A 194 -30.94 -1.75 -8.42
C MET A 194 -31.89 -1.62 -9.62
N PHE A 195 -31.66 -2.36 -10.70
CA PHE A 195 -32.57 -2.37 -11.84
C PHE A 195 -33.94 -2.94 -11.46
N ILE A 196 -33.97 -4.01 -10.67
CA ILE A 196 -35.23 -4.61 -10.18
C ILE A 196 -35.99 -3.62 -9.28
N THR A 197 -35.32 -2.94 -8.35
CA THR A 197 -35.99 -1.97 -7.47
C THR A 197 -36.57 -0.80 -8.27
N LEU A 198 -35.86 -0.30 -9.28
CA LEU A 198 -36.38 0.71 -10.21
C LEU A 198 -37.59 0.21 -11.02
N LEU A 199 -37.58 -1.06 -11.44
CA LEU A 199 -38.70 -1.68 -12.15
C LEU A 199 -39.94 -1.76 -11.26
N PHE A 200 -39.80 -2.16 -9.98
CA PHE A 200 -40.90 -2.13 -9.02
C PHE A 200 -41.44 -0.73 -8.75
N LEU A 201 -40.56 0.27 -8.68
CA LEU A 201 -40.94 1.66 -8.42
C LEU A 201 -41.76 2.25 -9.57
N PHE A 202 -41.27 2.12 -10.81
CA PHE A 202 -41.87 2.77 -11.98
C PHE A 202 -42.86 1.89 -12.76
N LYS A 203 -42.93 0.58 -12.45
CA LYS A 203 -43.73 -0.43 -13.15
C LYS A 203 -43.55 -0.43 -14.68
N THR A 204 -42.42 0.10 -15.16
CA THR A 204 -42.12 0.35 -16.57
C THR A 204 -40.63 0.13 -16.81
N TYR A 205 -40.23 -0.46 -17.94
CA TYR A 205 -38.82 -0.74 -18.26
C TYR A 205 -38.07 0.47 -18.85
N ARG A 206 -38.77 1.43 -19.47
CA ARG A 206 -38.14 2.58 -20.15
C ARG A 206 -37.47 3.56 -19.18
N LYS A 207 -38.13 3.89 -18.06
CA LYS A 207 -37.63 4.85 -17.07
C LYS A 207 -36.35 4.35 -16.37
N PRO A 208 -36.27 3.09 -15.86
CA PRO A 208 -35.04 2.54 -15.31
C PRO A 208 -33.87 2.53 -16.30
N VAL A 209 -34.11 2.26 -17.59
CA VAL A 209 -33.06 2.27 -18.61
C VAL A 209 -32.49 3.68 -18.81
N VAL A 210 -33.32 4.73 -18.78
CA VAL A 210 -32.85 6.12 -18.87
C VAL A 210 -31.95 6.45 -17.68
N ILE A 211 -32.33 6.04 -16.47
CA ILE A 211 -31.54 6.24 -15.25
C ILE A 211 -30.22 5.47 -15.34
N LEU A 212 -30.24 4.22 -15.83
CA LEU A 212 -29.04 3.41 -15.96
C LEU A 212 -28.04 4.01 -16.96
N LEU A 213 -28.53 4.64 -18.02
CA LEU A 213 -27.71 5.29 -19.05
C LEU A 213 -26.97 6.52 -18.51
N MET A 214 -27.43 7.12 -17.40
CA MET A 214 -26.74 8.23 -16.73
C MET A 214 -25.53 7.77 -15.91
N LEU A 215 -25.48 6.51 -15.46
CA LEU A 215 -24.37 6.01 -14.63
C LEU A 215 -23.00 6.12 -15.28
N PRO A 216 -22.78 5.67 -16.54
CA PRO A 216 -21.47 5.83 -17.17
C PRO A 216 -21.07 7.31 -17.34
N LEU A 217 -22.04 8.21 -17.46
CA LEU A 217 -21.77 9.65 -17.56
C LEU A 217 -21.18 10.24 -16.26
N ILE A 218 -21.50 9.65 -15.10
CA ILE A 218 -20.95 10.09 -13.81
C ILE A 218 -19.44 9.88 -13.74
N PHE A 219 -18.93 8.78 -14.33
CA PHE A 219 -17.50 8.47 -14.33
C PHE A 219 -16.65 9.58 -14.95
N ILE A 220 -17.18 10.28 -15.97
CA ILE A 220 -16.52 11.42 -16.59
C ILE A 220 -16.28 12.53 -15.55
N GLY A 221 -17.29 12.80 -14.71
CA GLY A 221 -17.19 13.78 -13.63
C GLY A 221 -16.22 13.38 -12.53
N VAL A 222 -16.20 12.10 -12.19
CA VAL A 222 -15.29 11.54 -11.19
C VAL A 222 -13.83 11.71 -11.65
N VAL A 223 -13.52 11.28 -12.87
CA VAL A 223 -12.16 11.41 -13.44
C VAL A 223 -11.76 12.88 -13.51
N MET A 224 -12.66 13.76 -13.94
CA MET A 224 -12.39 15.20 -13.96
C MET A 224 -12.10 15.77 -12.56
N GLY A 225 -12.85 15.32 -11.55
CA GLY A 225 -12.62 15.70 -10.14
C GLY A 225 -11.26 15.27 -9.62
N LEU A 226 -10.89 14.00 -9.81
CA LEU A 226 -9.60 13.48 -9.38
C LEU A 226 -8.44 14.24 -10.03
N LEU A 227 -8.54 14.53 -11.33
CA LEU A 227 -7.53 15.29 -12.06
C LEU A 227 -7.40 16.73 -11.55
N LEU A 228 -8.52 17.40 -11.28
CA LEU A 228 -8.51 18.80 -10.83
C LEU A 228 -7.90 18.96 -9.43
N PHE A 229 -8.11 17.98 -8.54
CA PHE A 229 -7.54 17.96 -7.20
C PHE A 229 -6.21 17.20 -7.08
N GLY A 230 -5.70 16.63 -8.18
CA GLY A 230 -4.44 15.89 -8.21
C GLY A 230 -4.41 14.66 -7.29
N LYS A 231 -5.56 14.01 -7.06
CA LYS A 231 -5.67 12.81 -6.21
C LYS A 231 -5.74 11.55 -7.07
N SER A 232 -5.17 10.46 -6.55
CA SER A 232 -5.21 9.14 -7.20
C SER A 232 -6.52 8.41 -6.87
N PHE A 233 -6.88 7.44 -7.70
CA PHE A 233 -8.03 6.58 -7.47
C PHE A 233 -7.65 5.48 -6.48
N ASP A 234 -8.23 5.55 -5.29
CA ASP A 234 -7.94 4.65 -4.17
C ASP A 234 -9.21 3.91 -3.70
N PHE A 235 -9.08 2.96 -2.78
CA PHE A 235 -10.20 2.23 -2.18
C PHE A 235 -11.28 3.17 -1.62
N PHE A 236 -10.88 4.24 -0.93
CA PHE A 236 -11.80 5.26 -0.44
C PHE A 236 -12.51 6.03 -1.58
N SER A 237 -11.88 6.20 -2.74
CA SER A 237 -12.52 6.75 -3.93
C SER A 237 -13.63 5.83 -4.46
N ILE A 238 -13.45 4.51 -4.41
CA ILE A 238 -14.50 3.55 -4.81
C ILE A 238 -15.71 3.65 -3.87
N LEU A 239 -15.48 3.73 -2.56
CA LEU A 239 -16.54 3.98 -1.58
C LEU A 239 -17.29 5.28 -1.87
N GLY A 240 -16.57 6.35 -2.21
CA GLY A 240 -17.15 7.62 -2.63
C GLY A 240 -17.98 7.50 -3.91
N LEU A 241 -17.48 6.77 -4.90
CA LEU A 241 -18.18 6.47 -6.16
C LEU A 241 -19.49 5.70 -5.92
N LEU A 242 -19.48 4.69 -5.05
CA LEU A 242 -20.68 3.93 -4.68
C LEU A 242 -21.75 4.83 -4.04
N GLY A 243 -21.34 5.72 -3.14
CA GLY A 243 -22.25 6.72 -2.55
C GLY A 243 -22.79 7.72 -3.58
N LEU A 244 -21.93 8.16 -4.50
CA LEU A 244 -22.27 9.07 -5.59
C LEU A 244 -23.32 8.49 -6.54
N ILE A 245 -23.20 7.19 -6.88
CA ILE A 245 -24.17 6.47 -7.70
C ILE A 245 -25.58 6.57 -7.08
N GLY A 246 -25.71 6.30 -5.78
CA GLY A 246 -26.99 6.38 -5.08
C GLY A 246 -27.58 7.79 -5.07
N MET A 247 -26.74 8.81 -4.82
CA MET A 247 -27.19 10.20 -4.84
C MET A 247 -27.66 10.63 -6.23
N ASN A 248 -26.95 10.24 -7.29
CA ASN A 248 -27.34 10.55 -8.66
C ASN A 248 -28.67 9.88 -9.05
N ILE A 249 -28.82 8.60 -8.72
CA ILE A 249 -30.04 7.85 -8.98
C ILE A 249 -31.23 8.50 -8.28
N LYS A 250 -31.08 8.92 -7.02
CA LYS A 250 -32.12 9.64 -6.30
C LYS A 250 -32.54 10.92 -7.05
N ASN A 251 -31.58 11.70 -7.54
CA ASN A 251 -31.87 12.92 -8.29
C ASN A 251 -32.61 12.61 -9.61
N ALA A 252 -32.22 11.55 -10.31
CA ALA A 252 -32.88 11.12 -11.55
C ALA A 252 -34.31 10.59 -11.32
N ILE A 253 -34.52 9.79 -10.27
CA ILE A 253 -35.85 9.27 -9.88
C ILE A 253 -36.81 10.42 -9.62
N VAL A 254 -36.39 11.38 -8.79
CA VAL A 254 -37.23 12.52 -8.39
C VAL A 254 -37.60 13.42 -9.58
N LEU A 255 -36.69 13.58 -10.54
CA LEU A 255 -36.97 14.35 -11.76
C LEU A 255 -37.95 13.60 -12.68
N ILE A 256 -37.78 12.30 -12.89
CA ILE A 256 -38.70 11.50 -13.73
C ILE A 256 -40.09 11.44 -13.10
N ASP A 257 -40.18 11.24 -11.78
CA ASP A 257 -41.45 11.23 -11.05
C ASP A 257 -42.18 12.59 -11.17
N GLN A 258 -41.44 13.70 -11.11
CA GLN A 258 -42.01 15.02 -11.37
C GLN A 258 -42.55 15.16 -12.79
N ILE A 259 -41.84 14.64 -13.80
CA ILE A 259 -42.32 14.65 -15.19
C ILE A 259 -43.63 13.85 -15.31
N ASP A 260 -43.73 12.71 -14.65
CA ASP A 260 -44.96 11.90 -14.65
C ASP A 260 -46.13 12.63 -13.99
N ILE A 261 -45.89 13.31 -12.87
CA ILE A 261 -46.91 14.12 -12.18
C ILE A 261 -47.42 15.23 -13.11
N GLU A 262 -46.52 15.97 -13.75
CA GLU A 262 -46.88 17.05 -14.68
C GLU A 262 -47.60 16.54 -15.93
N MET A 263 -47.24 15.36 -16.42
CA MET A 263 -47.90 14.72 -17.55
C MET A 263 -49.30 14.21 -17.18
N ASN A 264 -49.47 13.64 -15.97
CA ASN A 264 -50.77 13.24 -15.44
C ASN A 264 -51.68 14.44 -15.12
N ALA A 265 -51.11 15.62 -14.87
CA ALA A 265 -51.84 16.87 -14.76
C ALA A 265 -52.35 17.42 -16.11
N GLY A 266 -52.10 16.71 -17.22
CA GLY A 266 -52.65 17.03 -18.54
C GLY A 266 -51.80 17.99 -19.38
N LYS A 267 -50.57 18.30 -18.95
CA LYS A 267 -49.64 19.13 -19.75
C LYS A 267 -49.10 18.35 -20.94
N GLU A 268 -48.82 19.05 -22.03
CA GLU A 268 -48.15 18.48 -23.20
C GLU A 268 -46.76 17.95 -22.79
N SER A 269 -46.34 16.79 -23.31
CA SER A 269 -45.15 16.08 -22.81
C SER A 269 -43.87 16.93 -22.82
N ARG A 270 -43.75 17.88 -23.76
CA ARG A 270 -42.62 18.81 -23.82
C ARG A 270 -42.65 19.86 -22.71
N GLU A 271 -43.83 20.45 -22.48
CA GLU A 271 -44.03 21.46 -21.44
C GLU A 271 -43.90 20.85 -20.05
N ALA A 272 -44.39 19.61 -19.87
CA ALA A 272 -44.22 18.84 -18.64
C ALA A 272 -42.74 18.64 -18.29
N VAL A 273 -41.90 18.26 -19.27
CA VAL A 273 -40.46 18.07 -19.06
C VAL A 273 -39.76 19.38 -18.72
N LEU A 274 -40.08 20.49 -19.40
CA LEU A 274 -39.51 21.80 -19.12
C LEU A 274 -39.91 22.33 -17.73
N SER A 275 -41.19 22.22 -17.37
CA SER A 275 -41.73 22.62 -16.05
C SER A 275 -41.10 21.79 -14.92
N ALA A 276 -41.03 20.48 -15.10
CA ALA A 276 -40.41 19.56 -14.14
C ALA A 276 -38.91 19.84 -13.97
N THR A 277 -38.18 20.08 -15.05
CA THR A 277 -36.75 20.39 -14.99
C THR A 277 -36.50 21.72 -14.26
N THR A 278 -37.24 22.77 -14.63
CA THR A 278 -37.06 24.11 -14.03
C THR A 278 -37.33 24.12 -12.53
N SER A 279 -38.36 23.41 -12.07
CA SER A 279 -38.66 23.30 -10.64
C SER A 279 -37.62 22.49 -9.85
N ARG A 280 -36.88 21.60 -10.52
CA ARG A 280 -35.89 20.70 -9.87
C ARG A 280 -34.46 21.21 -9.91
N ILE A 281 -34.12 22.19 -10.75
CA ILE A 281 -32.77 22.78 -10.81
C ILE A 281 -32.32 23.25 -9.43
N ILE A 282 -33.13 24.04 -8.72
CA ILE A 282 -32.74 24.64 -7.43
C ILE A 282 -32.56 23.56 -6.35
N PRO A 283 -33.50 22.62 -6.11
CA PRO A 283 -33.30 21.52 -5.17
C PRO A 283 -32.07 20.66 -5.45
N VAL A 284 -31.82 20.29 -6.71
CA VAL A 284 -30.67 19.45 -7.09
C VAL A 284 -29.36 20.22 -6.86
N ALA A 285 -29.30 21.48 -7.29
CA ALA A 285 -28.13 22.32 -7.09
C ALA A 285 -27.81 22.54 -5.59
N MET A 286 -28.82 22.78 -4.75
CA MET A 286 -28.65 22.91 -3.30
C MET A 286 -28.12 21.61 -2.67
N ALA A 287 -28.66 20.46 -3.04
CA ALA A 287 -28.21 19.17 -2.52
C ALA A 287 -26.76 18.85 -2.91
N SER A 288 -26.37 19.13 -4.17
CA SER A 288 -24.97 18.98 -4.58
C SER A 288 -24.08 20.00 -3.88
N GLY A 289 -24.52 21.25 -3.77
CA GLY A 289 -23.75 22.34 -3.17
C GLY A 289 -23.41 22.08 -1.70
N THR A 290 -24.38 21.63 -0.91
CA THR A 290 -24.14 21.27 0.51
C THR A 290 -23.16 20.11 0.65
N THR A 291 -23.24 19.11 -0.23
CA THR A 291 -22.31 17.97 -0.21
C THR A 291 -20.90 18.40 -0.61
N ILE A 292 -20.77 19.25 -1.64
CA ILE A 292 -19.47 19.78 -2.08
C ILE A 292 -18.83 20.61 -0.96
N LEU A 293 -19.59 21.49 -0.32
CA LEU A 293 -19.12 22.29 0.80
C LEU A 293 -18.76 21.43 2.02
N GLY A 294 -19.54 20.37 2.30
CA GLY A 294 -19.29 19.44 3.40
C GLY A 294 -18.05 18.58 3.22
N MET A 295 -17.71 18.23 1.97
CA MET A 295 -16.52 17.42 1.65
C MET A 295 -15.24 18.26 1.51
N LEU A 296 -15.36 19.58 1.41
CA LEU A 296 -14.24 20.50 1.21
C LEU A 296 -13.15 20.40 2.32
N PRO A 297 -13.47 20.31 3.62
CA PRO A 297 -12.45 20.14 4.66
C PRO A 297 -11.72 18.80 4.58
N LEU A 298 -12.44 17.77 4.14
CA LEU A 298 -11.93 16.40 4.05
C LEU A 298 -10.91 16.22 2.93
N LEU A 299 -10.84 17.18 2.00
CA LEU A 299 -9.89 17.17 0.89
C LEU A 299 -8.43 17.34 1.33
N PHE A 300 -8.22 18.04 2.45
CA PHE A 300 -6.90 18.24 3.07
C PHE A 300 -6.38 16.99 3.79
N ASP A 301 -7.24 16.00 4.02
CA ASP A 301 -6.83 14.74 4.62
C ASP A 301 -6.16 13.81 3.59
N ALA A 302 -5.14 13.08 4.05
CA ALA A 302 -4.37 12.18 3.20
C ALA A 302 -5.12 10.89 2.87
N MET A 303 -5.95 10.37 3.78
CA MET A 303 -6.74 9.14 3.58
C MET A 303 -8.05 9.43 2.86
N PHE A 304 -8.78 10.46 3.29
CA PHE A 304 -10.11 10.74 2.77
C PHE A 304 -10.14 11.70 1.57
N GLY A 305 -9.02 12.34 1.25
CA GLY A 305 -8.99 13.33 0.19
C GLY A 305 -9.30 12.76 -1.21
N GLY A 306 -8.98 11.49 -1.47
CA GLY A 306 -9.40 10.79 -2.69
C GLY A 306 -10.93 10.69 -2.78
N MET A 307 -11.58 10.21 -1.72
CA MET A 307 -13.04 10.13 -1.61
C MET A 307 -13.71 11.49 -1.82
N ALA A 308 -13.22 12.53 -1.13
CA ALA A 308 -13.77 13.88 -1.23
C ALA A 308 -13.70 14.42 -2.67
N ALA A 309 -12.55 14.30 -3.34
CA ALA A 309 -12.37 14.72 -4.73
C ALA A 309 -13.32 13.97 -5.69
N THR A 310 -13.49 12.66 -5.46
CA THR A 310 -14.40 11.79 -6.23
C THR A 310 -15.85 12.27 -6.14
N ILE A 311 -16.32 12.56 -4.91
CA ILE A 311 -17.69 13.01 -4.65
C ILE A 311 -17.91 14.44 -5.17
N MET A 312 -16.97 15.35 -4.92
CA MET A 312 -17.10 16.77 -5.32
C MET A 312 -17.16 16.92 -6.85
N GLY A 313 -16.16 16.37 -7.56
CA GLY A 313 -16.13 16.47 -9.02
C GLY A 313 -17.21 15.63 -9.69
N GLY A 314 -17.47 14.44 -9.14
CA GLY A 314 -18.55 13.57 -9.56
C GLY A 314 -19.91 14.26 -9.46
N LEU A 315 -20.26 14.86 -8.32
CA LEU A 315 -21.53 15.56 -8.14
C LEU A 315 -21.64 16.82 -9.00
N LEU A 316 -20.59 17.63 -9.12
CA LEU A 316 -20.64 18.84 -9.93
C LEU A 316 -21.04 18.54 -11.37
N VAL A 317 -20.29 17.62 -11.98
CA VAL A 317 -20.49 17.27 -13.38
C VAL A 317 -21.75 16.43 -13.54
N ALA A 318 -22.02 15.51 -12.62
CA ALA A 318 -23.19 14.65 -12.73
C ALA A 318 -24.50 15.39 -12.48
N SER A 319 -24.57 16.35 -11.55
CA SER A 319 -25.75 17.21 -11.37
C SER A 319 -26.01 18.03 -12.62
N ALA A 320 -24.98 18.62 -13.22
CA ALA A 320 -25.12 19.32 -14.50
C ALA A 320 -25.63 18.38 -15.59
N LEU A 321 -24.99 17.22 -15.78
CA LEU A 321 -25.40 16.22 -16.76
C LEU A 321 -26.84 15.71 -16.52
N THR A 322 -27.27 15.50 -15.28
CA THR A 322 -28.66 15.08 -15.01
C THR A 322 -29.68 16.15 -15.38
N LEU A 323 -29.35 17.44 -15.25
CA LEU A 323 -30.28 18.53 -15.62
C LEU A 323 -30.36 18.74 -17.14
N PHE A 324 -29.29 18.44 -17.89
CA PHE A 324 -29.28 18.60 -19.36
C PHE A 324 -29.60 17.31 -20.11
N VAL A 325 -28.92 16.22 -19.76
CA VAL A 325 -28.99 14.95 -20.50
C VAL A 325 -30.25 14.17 -20.14
N LEU A 326 -30.73 14.20 -18.89
CA LEU A 326 -31.93 13.43 -18.51
C LEU A 326 -33.19 13.89 -19.27
N PRO A 327 -33.50 15.20 -19.38
CA PRO A 327 -34.64 15.66 -20.18
C PRO A 327 -34.51 15.26 -21.65
N VAL A 328 -33.31 15.40 -22.23
CA VAL A 328 -33.04 15.07 -23.64
C VAL A 328 -33.16 13.56 -23.89
N ALA A 329 -32.60 12.73 -23.01
CA ALA A 329 -32.68 11.27 -23.08
C ALA A 329 -34.14 10.80 -22.93
N TYR A 330 -34.89 11.42 -22.02
CA TYR A 330 -36.32 11.14 -21.85
C TYR A 330 -37.11 11.49 -23.12
N CYS A 331 -36.95 12.70 -23.66
CA CYS A 331 -37.63 13.11 -24.90
C CYS A 331 -37.30 12.20 -26.09
N THR A 332 -36.05 11.76 -26.20
CA THR A 332 -35.59 10.87 -27.28
C THR A 332 -36.22 9.48 -27.17
N ILE A 333 -36.25 8.90 -25.97
CA ILE A 333 -36.78 7.56 -25.73
C ILE A 333 -38.31 7.51 -25.85
N TYR A 334 -38.99 8.60 -25.46
CA TYR A 334 -40.44 8.72 -25.60
C TYR A 334 -40.87 9.26 -26.98
N LYS A 335 -39.92 9.50 -27.90
CA LYS A 335 -40.16 10.01 -29.26
C LYS A 335 -41.11 11.22 -29.28
N ILE A 336 -40.92 12.17 -28.37
CA ILE A 336 -41.67 13.42 -28.36
C ILE A 336 -41.15 14.24 -29.55
N LYS A 337 -41.96 14.37 -30.61
CA LYS A 337 -41.60 15.18 -31.79
C LYS A 337 -41.52 16.65 -31.38
N GLY A 338 -40.45 17.31 -31.84
CA GLY A 338 -40.21 18.74 -31.63
C GLY A 338 -41.12 19.63 -32.46
#